data_AF-A0A539ED44-F1
#
_entry.id   AF-A0A539ED44-F1
#
_cell.length_a   1.000
_cell.length_b   1.000
_cell.length_c   1.000
_cell.angle_alpha   90.00
_cell.angle_beta   90.00
_cell.angle_gamma   90.00
#
_symmetry.space_group_name_H-M   'P 1'
#
loop_
_entity.id
_entity.type
_entity.pdbx_description
1 polymer ?
#
loop_
_entity_poly.entity_id
_entity_poly.type
_entity_poly.pdbx_seq_one_letter_code
_entity_poly.pdbx_strand_id
1 'polypeptide(L)'
;MEQRDIRLTTSEEADSLATFLATLLTVRGEAILRYRVVEFLDFYPHPAAADSLWHLIEIKDGVNGFTRGAPLRILAALGDPRVAPMLVDQLEAGSEVDITLFPESIDHTSMTRLKELASTAETDSSTRNRAGQALAAIKVRSKDGVVDNFELPTDLRASVARDGFAVAPSGFNEMFELYGPEYPFVTTDVMWHTWMILMRAARDEMERLVLAPRVKALSLGLMQASLKQPATQETGDITNLVQVNAAFFAVPVGLLSGDATLDSLPVLLPEKALALARGELEKIRKREGIDSSRVLDRLEDYTRYEPPGAGAPVGWHGAMTFYGRMSFRLDSDAATKRAILILSVMEAEPDLHRQWKEIDRILKGLFGEPDDFTLDDYRASAHRVALARYGSVTSATVMRLAGDPEALQATREDLNSRPHPRIATDVMDGSRGRQPGLRILGQRYTRPIEFLQRELD
;
A
#
# COMPACT_ATOMS: atom_id res chain seq x y z
N MET A 1 -12.88 -0.32 55.13
CA MET A 1 -14.25 -0.54 54.63
C MET A 1 -14.14 -1.04 53.22
N GLU A 2 -14.39 -2.33 53.00
CA GLU A 2 -14.41 -2.93 51.66
C GLU A 2 -15.48 -2.23 50.81
N GLN A 3 -15.08 -1.68 49.65
CA GLN A 3 -16.02 -1.29 48.59
C GLN A 3 -16.69 -2.57 48.09
N ARG A 4 -17.89 -2.87 48.59
CA ARG A 4 -18.77 -3.84 47.93
C ARG A 4 -19.44 -3.11 46.77
N ASP A 5 -19.04 -3.46 45.55
CA ASP A 5 -19.74 -3.02 44.34
C ASP A 5 -21.21 -3.45 44.43
N ILE A 6 -22.11 -2.47 44.52
CA ILE A 6 -23.54 -2.69 44.38
C ILE A 6 -23.77 -3.09 42.92
N ARG A 7 -23.90 -4.39 42.65
CA ARG A 7 -24.29 -4.89 41.33
C ARG A 7 -25.80 -4.74 41.18
N LEU A 8 -26.22 -3.65 40.54
CA LEU A 8 -27.59 -3.50 40.06
C LEU A 8 -27.76 -4.44 38.87
N THR A 9 -28.78 -5.30 38.89
CA THR A 9 -28.96 -6.35 37.88
C THR A 9 -29.96 -5.98 36.78
N THR A 10 -30.78 -4.94 37.01
CA THR A 10 -31.76 -4.43 36.04
C THR A 10 -31.93 -2.90 36.10
N SER A 11 -32.45 -2.30 35.03
CA SER A 11 -32.78 -0.86 34.98
C SER A 11 -33.87 -0.48 35.98
N GLU A 12 -34.84 -1.37 36.23
CA GLU A 12 -35.94 -1.15 37.17
C GLU A 12 -35.47 -1.09 38.64
N GLU A 13 -34.47 -1.92 38.98
CA GLU A 13 -33.80 -1.86 40.29
C GLU A 13 -33.00 -0.57 40.48
N ALA A 14 -32.35 -0.08 39.42
CA ALA A 14 -31.63 1.18 39.42
C ALA A 14 -32.57 2.37 39.64
N ASP A 15 -33.70 2.42 38.92
CA ASP A 15 -34.70 3.49 39.03
C ASP A 15 -35.38 3.49 40.41
N SER A 16 -35.74 2.31 40.92
CA SER A 16 -36.35 2.16 42.25
C SER A 16 -35.39 2.62 43.36
N LEU A 17 -34.11 2.23 43.25
CA LEU A 17 -33.09 2.63 44.21
C LEU A 17 -32.78 4.13 44.11
N ALA A 18 -32.63 4.68 42.90
CA ALA A 18 -32.39 6.11 42.71
C ALA A 18 -33.55 6.96 43.27
N THR A 19 -34.80 6.52 43.06
CA THR A 19 -36.00 7.16 43.63
C THR A 19 -36.01 7.09 45.16
N PHE A 20 -35.67 5.94 45.75
CA PHE A 20 -35.57 5.82 47.21
C PHE A 20 -34.46 6.71 47.78
N LEU A 21 -33.27 6.69 47.19
CA LEU A 21 -32.13 7.49 47.63
C LEU A 21 -32.40 8.99 47.49
N ALA A 22 -33.14 9.42 46.46
CA ALA A 22 -33.57 10.81 46.30
C ALA A 22 -34.39 11.33 47.49
N THR A 23 -35.19 10.48 48.14
CA THR A 23 -35.92 10.85 49.36
C THR A 23 -34.98 11.06 50.56
N LEU A 24 -33.90 10.27 50.65
CA LEU A 24 -32.93 10.33 51.74
C LEU A 24 -32.10 11.63 51.74
N LEU A 25 -31.98 12.29 50.58
CA LEU A 25 -31.32 13.60 50.47
C LEU A 25 -32.00 14.68 51.34
N THR A 26 -33.32 14.56 51.55
CA THR A 26 -34.12 15.53 52.33
C THR A 26 -34.11 15.27 53.84
N VAL A 27 -33.67 14.09 54.27
CA VAL A 27 -33.61 13.72 55.69
C VAL A 27 -32.52 14.55 56.38
N ARG A 28 -32.88 15.23 57.48
CA ARG A 28 -31.94 16.00 58.30
C ARG A 28 -31.12 15.04 59.17
N GLY A 29 -29.79 15.09 59.09
CA GLY A 29 -28.93 14.57 60.16
C GLY A 29 -27.63 13.86 59.78
N GLU A 30 -27.42 13.39 58.55
CA GLU A 30 -26.22 12.59 58.23
C GLU A 30 -25.50 13.05 56.95
N ALA A 31 -24.41 13.82 57.12
CA ALA A 31 -23.58 14.30 56.03
C ALA A 31 -22.94 13.18 55.19
N ILE A 32 -22.58 12.06 55.84
CA ILE A 32 -22.00 10.89 55.18
C ILE A 32 -23.03 10.23 54.24
N LEU A 33 -24.29 10.16 54.69
CA LEU A 33 -25.35 9.53 53.93
C LEU A 33 -25.70 10.36 52.69
N ARG A 34 -25.76 11.69 52.82
CA ARG A 34 -25.89 12.60 51.67
C ARG A 34 -24.74 12.47 50.68
N TYR A 35 -23.51 12.37 51.16
CA TYR A 35 -22.34 12.17 50.31
C TYR A 35 -22.46 10.88 49.48
N ARG A 36 -22.82 9.76 50.11
CA ARG A 36 -22.98 8.47 49.42
C ARG A 36 -24.14 8.47 48.43
N VAL A 37 -25.22 9.17 48.74
CA VAL A 37 -26.35 9.30 47.81
C VAL A 37 -25.95 10.14 46.59
N VAL A 38 -25.25 11.27 46.79
CA VAL A 38 -24.75 12.09 45.68
C VAL A 38 -23.74 11.32 44.83
N GLU A 39 -22.82 10.57 45.46
CA GLU A 39 -21.88 9.69 44.74
C GLU A 39 -22.62 8.66 43.89
N PHE A 40 -23.68 8.03 44.41
CA PHE A 40 -24.50 7.09 43.64
C PHE A 40 -25.21 7.78 42.46
N LEU A 41 -25.84 8.93 42.71
CA LEU A 41 -26.58 9.68 41.69
C LEU A 41 -25.67 10.30 40.62
N ASP A 42 -24.37 10.45 40.89
CA ASP A 42 -23.36 10.87 39.91
C ASP A 42 -23.11 9.77 38.87
N PHE A 43 -23.19 8.49 39.27
CA PHE A 43 -23.15 7.35 38.36
C PHE A 43 -24.51 7.03 37.73
N TYR A 44 -25.61 7.29 38.44
CA TYR A 44 -26.98 7.01 38.00
C TYR A 44 -27.88 8.24 38.19
N PRO A 45 -27.79 9.26 37.31
CA PRO A 45 -28.61 10.45 37.39
C PRO A 45 -30.10 10.11 37.25
N HIS A 46 -30.94 10.65 38.13
CA HIS A 46 -32.37 10.35 38.11
C HIS A 46 -33.24 11.61 38.37
N PRO A 47 -34.28 11.89 37.56
CA PRO A 47 -35.11 13.10 37.68
C PRO A 47 -35.75 13.31 39.05
N ALA A 48 -36.14 12.24 39.75
CA ALA A 48 -36.74 12.32 41.09
C ALA A 48 -35.83 12.97 42.14
N ALA A 49 -34.50 13.01 41.89
CA ALA A 49 -33.55 13.64 42.78
C ALA A 49 -33.38 15.15 42.54
N ALA A 50 -33.94 15.71 41.47
CA ALA A 50 -33.64 17.08 41.02
C ALA A 50 -33.90 18.14 42.11
N ASP A 51 -35.08 18.12 42.73
CA ASP A 51 -35.43 19.11 43.77
C ASP A 51 -34.61 18.94 45.05
N SER A 52 -34.31 17.70 45.43
CA SER A 52 -33.47 17.42 46.59
C SER A 52 -32.03 17.85 46.37
N LEU A 53 -31.49 17.62 45.17
CA LEU A 53 -30.14 18.06 44.78
C LEU A 53 -30.07 19.59 44.69
N TRP A 54 -31.13 20.23 44.18
CA TRP A 54 -31.21 21.69 44.14
C TRP A 54 -31.20 22.29 45.55
N HIS A 55 -32.00 21.72 46.46
CA HIS A 55 -32.03 22.17 47.85
C HIS A 55 -30.66 22.03 48.54
N LEU A 56 -29.89 20.99 48.21
CA LEU A 56 -28.52 20.83 48.72
C LEU A 56 -27.56 21.93 48.23
N ILE A 57 -27.73 22.45 47.02
CA ILE A 57 -26.94 23.57 46.50
C ILE A 57 -27.24 24.86 47.27
N GLU A 58 -28.51 25.08 47.63
CA GLU A 58 -29.00 26.28 48.30
C GLU A 58 -28.62 26.39 49.79
N ILE A 59 -28.38 25.26 50.47
CA ILE A 59 -27.98 25.27 51.89
C ILE A 59 -26.61 25.97 52.02
N LYS A 60 -26.61 27.17 52.62
CA LYS A 60 -25.41 28.03 52.79
C LYS A 60 -24.54 27.64 53.99
N ASP A 61 -25.06 26.88 54.95
CA ASP A 61 -24.35 26.58 56.20
C ASP A 61 -23.58 25.26 56.12
N GLY A 62 -22.24 25.36 56.11
CA GLY A 62 -21.35 24.31 56.61
C GLY A 62 -21.02 23.15 55.66
N VAL A 63 -20.88 23.37 54.36
CA VAL A 63 -20.52 22.29 53.42
C VAL A 63 -19.42 22.72 52.44
N ASN A 64 -18.30 21.97 52.43
CA ASN A 64 -17.12 22.17 51.58
C ASN A 64 -17.52 22.30 50.09
N GLY A 65 -16.78 23.09 49.29
CA GLY A 65 -17.04 23.30 47.85
C GLY A 65 -17.23 22.03 47.01
N PHE A 66 -16.75 20.88 47.49
CA PHE A 66 -16.98 19.55 46.93
C PHE A 66 -18.46 19.12 46.89
N THR A 67 -19.29 19.62 47.82
CA THR A 67 -20.71 19.26 47.93
C THR A 67 -21.66 20.09 47.08
N ARG A 68 -21.18 21.17 46.46
CA ARG A 68 -21.96 21.87 45.42
C ARG A 68 -21.66 21.34 44.02
N GLY A 69 -20.41 20.93 43.76
CA GLY A 69 -19.97 20.50 42.44
C GLY A 69 -20.68 19.24 41.94
N ALA A 70 -20.77 18.19 42.76
CA ALA A 70 -21.39 16.93 42.34
C ALA A 70 -22.90 17.03 42.11
N PRO A 71 -23.72 17.64 43.00
CA PRO A 71 -25.13 17.88 42.72
C PRO A 71 -25.38 18.70 41.45
N LEU A 72 -24.55 19.73 41.23
CA LEU A 72 -24.66 20.60 40.07
C LEU A 72 -24.32 19.87 38.76
N ARG A 73 -23.31 19.00 38.76
CA ARG A 73 -22.99 18.10 37.65
C ARG A 73 -24.15 17.16 37.30
N ILE A 74 -24.75 16.55 38.32
CA ILE A 74 -25.89 15.64 38.14
C ILE A 74 -27.08 16.40 37.53
N LEU A 75 -27.38 17.59 38.05
CA LEU A 75 -28.46 18.43 37.53
C LEU A 75 -28.19 18.91 36.09
N ALA A 76 -26.95 19.24 35.75
CA ALA A 76 -26.55 19.58 34.39
C ALA A 76 -26.74 18.39 33.42
N ALA A 77 -26.36 17.18 33.84
CA ALA A 77 -26.55 15.95 33.07
C ALA A 77 -28.03 15.59 32.88
N LEU A 78 -28.89 15.92 33.85
CA LEU A 78 -30.34 15.77 33.76
C LEU A 78 -31.02 16.85 32.92
N GLY A 79 -30.29 17.87 32.47
CA GLY A 79 -30.86 19.00 31.74
C GLY A 79 -31.78 19.87 32.61
N ASP A 80 -31.52 19.98 33.91
CA ASP A 80 -32.36 20.77 34.81
C ASP A 80 -32.34 22.26 34.40
N PRO A 81 -33.51 22.88 34.16
CA PRO A 81 -33.61 24.23 33.60
C PRO A 81 -33.07 25.33 34.53
N ARG A 82 -32.84 25.02 35.81
CA ARG A 82 -32.34 25.99 36.81
C ARG A 82 -30.82 26.16 36.75
N VAL A 83 -30.09 25.19 36.18
CA VAL A 83 -28.62 25.18 36.16
C VAL A 83 -28.05 26.30 35.30
N ALA A 84 -28.54 26.45 34.07
CA ALA A 84 -28.00 27.43 33.13
C ALA A 84 -28.16 28.88 33.61
N PRO A 85 -29.33 29.34 34.10
CA PRO A 85 -29.47 30.66 34.69
C PRO A 85 -28.50 30.91 35.85
N MET A 86 -28.32 29.93 36.74
CA MET A 86 -27.43 30.06 37.90
C MET A 86 -25.96 30.22 37.47
N LEU A 87 -25.49 29.47 36.46
CA LEU A 87 -24.13 29.58 35.95
C LEU A 87 -23.89 30.91 35.25
N VAL A 88 -24.89 31.42 34.52
CA VAL A 88 -24.84 32.75 33.91
C VAL A 88 -24.79 33.82 34.99
N ASP A 89 -25.63 33.74 36.02
CA ASP A 89 -25.63 34.69 37.15
C ASP A 89 -24.26 34.70 37.88
N GLN A 90 -23.64 33.53 38.05
CA GLN A 90 -22.30 33.41 38.64
C GLN A 90 -21.21 34.03 37.76
N LEU A 91 -21.29 33.84 36.43
CA LEU A 91 -20.37 34.50 35.49
C LEU A 91 -20.54 36.02 35.51
N GLU A 92 -21.77 36.53 35.56
CA GLU A 92 -22.05 37.97 35.68
C GLU A 92 -21.50 38.56 36.99
N ALA A 93 -21.59 37.81 38.08
CA ALA A 93 -21.02 38.18 39.36
C ALA A 93 -19.48 38.07 39.42
N GLY A 94 -18.82 37.66 38.33
CA GLY A 94 -17.37 37.47 38.25
C GLY A 94 -16.84 36.26 39.02
N SER A 95 -17.71 35.30 39.35
CA SER A 95 -17.33 34.09 40.08
C SER A 95 -16.59 33.10 39.17
N GLU A 96 -15.82 32.20 39.79
CA GLU A 96 -15.22 31.08 39.08
C GLU A 96 -16.26 29.99 38.82
N VAL A 97 -16.55 29.78 37.54
CA VAL A 97 -17.55 28.82 37.06
C VAL A 97 -16.85 27.75 36.24
N ASP A 98 -17.13 26.49 36.55
CA ASP A 98 -16.71 25.36 35.73
C ASP A 98 -17.59 25.31 34.46
N ILE A 99 -16.97 25.67 33.33
CA ILE A 99 -17.63 25.72 32.01
C ILE A 99 -18.18 24.35 31.56
N THR A 100 -17.68 23.25 32.12
CA THR A 100 -18.15 21.90 31.77
C THR A 100 -19.56 21.59 32.28
N LEU A 101 -20.06 22.41 33.21
CA LEU A 101 -21.37 22.28 33.84
C LEU A 101 -22.51 22.93 33.05
N PHE A 102 -22.22 23.65 31.96
CA PHE A 102 -23.27 24.16 31.09
C PHE A 102 -24.01 22.98 30.42
N PRO A 103 -25.35 22.92 30.53
CA PRO A 103 -26.13 21.85 29.92
C PRO A 103 -26.13 21.98 28.39
N GLU A 104 -26.46 20.89 27.71
CA GLU A 104 -26.42 20.77 26.24
C GLU A 104 -27.35 21.75 25.52
N SER A 105 -28.45 22.10 26.19
CA SER A 105 -29.34 23.18 25.76
C SER A 105 -29.61 24.12 26.93
N ILE A 106 -29.64 25.42 26.64
CA ILE A 106 -29.97 26.47 27.60
C ILE A 106 -31.15 27.29 27.08
N ASP A 107 -31.92 27.89 27.99
CA ASP A 107 -33.04 28.74 27.62
C ASP A 107 -32.56 29.99 26.85
N HIS A 108 -33.48 30.58 26.09
CA HIS A 108 -33.17 31.74 25.24
C HIS A 108 -32.61 32.92 26.05
N THR A 109 -33.10 33.15 27.27
CA THR A 109 -32.68 34.26 28.13
C THR A 109 -31.22 34.07 28.57
N SER A 110 -30.87 32.87 29.05
CA SER A 110 -29.49 32.51 29.41
C SER A 110 -28.55 32.58 28.20
N MET A 111 -29.01 32.16 27.02
CA MET A 111 -28.22 32.23 25.78
C MET A 111 -27.93 33.67 25.35
N THR A 112 -28.91 34.57 25.44
CA THR A 112 -28.72 35.99 25.12
C THR A 112 -27.73 36.64 26.10
N ARG A 113 -27.91 36.44 27.40
CA ARG A 113 -27.00 36.97 28.44
C ARG A 113 -25.58 36.45 28.28
N LEU A 114 -25.41 35.16 27.98
CA LEU A 114 -24.09 34.56 27.77
C LEU A 114 -23.39 35.14 26.52
N LYS A 115 -24.14 35.41 25.44
CA LYS A 115 -23.60 36.10 24.25
C LYS A 115 -23.18 37.53 24.56
N GLU A 116 -23.99 38.26 25.32
CA GLU A 116 -23.67 39.64 25.74
C GLU A 116 -22.39 39.67 26.58
N LEU A 117 -22.22 38.74 27.52
CA LEU A 117 -20.98 38.62 28.30
C LEU A 117 -19.75 38.31 27.46
N ALA A 118 -19.90 37.51 26.40
CA ALA A 118 -18.81 37.15 25.51
C ALA A 118 -18.43 38.27 24.52
N SER A 119 -19.35 39.17 24.18
CA SER A 119 -19.14 40.22 23.17
C SER A 119 -18.86 41.61 23.73
N THR A 120 -19.26 41.89 24.98
CA THR A 120 -19.25 43.25 25.52
C THR A 120 -17.85 43.67 25.98
N ALA A 121 -17.39 44.84 25.52
CA ALA A 121 -16.07 45.40 25.83
C ALA A 121 -15.94 45.85 27.30
N GLU A 122 -17.07 46.13 27.98
CA GLU A 122 -17.13 46.53 29.39
C GLU A 122 -17.02 45.33 30.35
N THR A 123 -17.27 44.11 29.89
CA THR A 123 -17.11 42.88 30.69
C THR A 123 -15.64 42.59 30.95
N ASP A 124 -15.27 42.15 32.15
CA ASP A 124 -13.89 41.77 32.46
C ASP A 124 -13.38 40.68 31.48
N SER A 125 -12.09 40.76 31.13
CA SER A 125 -11.45 39.86 30.18
C SER A 125 -11.55 38.38 30.56
N SER A 126 -11.51 38.05 31.86
CA SER A 126 -11.66 36.68 32.37
C SER A 126 -13.08 36.18 32.15
N THR A 127 -14.08 36.98 32.55
CA THR A 127 -15.50 36.66 32.35
C THR A 127 -15.84 36.53 30.87
N ARG A 128 -15.32 37.42 30.02
CA ARG A 128 -15.53 37.39 28.57
C ARG A 128 -14.97 36.11 27.93
N ASN A 129 -13.75 35.72 28.30
CA ASN A 129 -13.13 34.50 27.81
C ASN A 129 -13.90 33.24 28.26
N ARG A 130 -14.35 33.20 29.52
CA ARG A 130 -15.14 32.09 30.06
C ARG A 130 -16.51 31.97 29.39
N ALA A 131 -17.19 33.09 29.15
CA ALA A 131 -18.45 33.13 28.40
C ALA A 131 -18.26 32.64 26.95
N GLY A 132 -17.15 33.04 26.30
CA GLY A 132 -16.78 32.54 24.97
C GLY A 132 -16.54 31.03 24.94
N GLN A 133 -15.83 30.48 25.94
CA GLN A 133 -15.59 29.04 26.08
C GLN A 133 -16.90 28.27 26.34
N ALA A 134 -17.78 28.79 27.19
CA ALA A 134 -19.10 28.20 27.43
C ALA A 134 -19.96 28.17 26.15
N LEU A 135 -19.98 29.25 25.36
CA LEU A 135 -20.67 29.29 24.06
C LEU A 135 -20.11 28.28 23.06
N ALA A 136 -18.79 28.10 23.02
CA ALA A 136 -18.15 27.10 22.18
C ALA A 136 -18.55 25.68 22.63
N ALA A 137 -18.52 25.40 23.94
CA ALA A 137 -18.90 24.12 24.50
C ALA A 137 -20.37 23.76 24.21
N ILE A 138 -21.30 24.74 24.33
CA ILE A 138 -22.71 24.54 24.00
C ILE A 138 -22.91 24.31 22.49
N LYS A 139 -22.20 25.06 21.63
CA LYS A 139 -22.26 24.87 20.17
C LYS A 139 -21.77 23.49 19.73
N VAL A 140 -20.74 22.95 20.39
CA VAL A 140 -20.18 21.62 20.08
C VAL A 140 -21.13 20.49 20.50
N ARG A 141 -21.99 20.70 21.51
CA ARG A 141 -22.90 19.67 22.05
C ARG A 141 -24.32 19.67 21.46
N SER A 142 -24.67 20.68 20.67
CA SER A 142 -26.03 20.86 20.13
C SER A 142 -26.28 20.10 18.81
N LYS A 143 -26.46 18.78 18.90
CA LYS A 143 -27.49 17.96 18.21
C LYS A 143 -27.11 16.48 18.31
N ASP A 144 -27.93 15.73 19.04
CA ASP A 144 -28.03 14.26 19.02
C ASP A 144 -26.84 13.44 19.54
N GLY A 145 -25.92 14.02 20.31
CA GLY A 145 -24.86 13.24 21.00
C GLY A 145 -23.85 12.55 20.07
N VAL A 146 -23.84 12.93 18.78
CA VAL A 146 -22.84 12.51 17.81
C VAL A 146 -22.10 13.76 17.35
N VAL A 147 -20.77 13.75 17.46
CA VAL A 147 -19.93 14.73 16.75
C VAL A 147 -20.02 14.41 15.26
N ASP A 148 -21.03 14.96 14.58
CA ASP A 148 -21.05 14.95 13.12
C ASP A 148 -20.42 16.25 12.60
N ASN A 149 -19.11 16.19 12.36
CA ASN A 149 -18.38 17.27 11.70
C ASN A 149 -18.65 17.30 10.17
N PHE A 150 -19.57 16.47 9.66
CA PHE A 150 -19.84 16.35 8.24
C PHE A 150 -21.32 16.64 7.95
N GLU A 151 -21.70 17.92 7.93
CA GLU A 151 -22.91 18.33 7.21
C GLU A 151 -22.75 17.96 5.72
N LEU A 152 -23.23 16.77 5.34
CA LEU A 152 -23.21 16.33 3.96
C LEU A 152 -24.16 17.22 3.13
N PRO A 153 -23.67 17.91 2.08
CA PRO A 153 -24.50 18.60 1.11
C PRO A 153 -25.66 17.74 0.62
N THR A 154 -26.81 18.37 0.33
CA THR A 154 -28.05 17.67 -0.04
C THR A 154 -27.87 16.70 -1.21
N ASP A 155 -27.01 17.07 -2.17
CA ASP A 155 -26.71 16.25 -3.36
C ASP A 155 -25.90 14.99 -3.03
N LEU A 156 -24.95 15.08 -2.08
CA LEU A 156 -24.18 13.94 -1.60
C LEU A 156 -25.06 12.99 -0.78
N ARG A 157 -25.96 13.54 0.04
CA ARG A 157 -26.94 12.74 0.81
C ARG A 157 -27.86 11.93 -0.11
N ALA A 158 -28.35 12.53 -1.20
CA ALA A 158 -29.16 11.83 -2.19
C ALA A 158 -28.38 10.71 -2.90
N SER A 159 -27.09 10.92 -3.16
CA SER A 159 -26.22 9.92 -3.79
C SER A 159 -25.93 8.74 -2.86
N VAL A 160 -25.60 8.99 -1.58
CA VAL A 160 -25.44 7.92 -0.58
C VAL A 160 -26.72 7.10 -0.41
N ALA A 161 -27.89 7.75 -0.36
CA ALA A 161 -29.16 7.05 -0.20
C ALA A 161 -29.48 6.12 -1.38
N ARG A 162 -29.03 6.46 -2.59
CA ARG A 162 -29.25 5.68 -3.80
C ARG A 162 -28.20 4.58 -3.99
N ASP A 163 -26.93 4.93 -3.81
CA ASP A 163 -25.78 4.11 -4.25
C ASP A 163 -25.03 3.46 -3.08
N GLY A 164 -25.35 3.82 -1.83
CA GLY A 164 -24.66 3.37 -0.61
C GLY A 164 -23.32 4.07 -0.34
N PHE A 165 -22.86 4.91 -1.26
CA PHE A 165 -21.66 5.74 -1.13
C PHE A 165 -21.80 7.02 -1.97
N ALA A 166 -20.93 8.00 -1.73
CA ALA A 166 -20.81 9.18 -2.58
C ALA A 166 -19.34 9.57 -2.77
N VAL A 167 -19.02 10.12 -3.94
CA VAL A 167 -17.68 10.63 -4.26
C VAL A 167 -17.77 12.14 -4.37
N ALA A 168 -16.95 12.83 -3.58
CA ALA A 168 -16.85 14.28 -3.58
C ALA A 168 -15.43 14.70 -3.96
N PRO A 169 -15.25 15.83 -4.66
CA PRO A 169 -13.93 16.40 -4.85
C PRO A 169 -13.31 16.74 -3.49
N SER A 170 -12.07 16.33 -3.30
CA SER A 170 -11.28 16.60 -2.09
C SER A 170 -10.07 17.45 -2.46
N GLY A 171 -9.69 18.37 -1.57
CA GLY A 171 -8.41 19.08 -1.65
C GLY A 171 -7.24 18.31 -1.04
N PHE A 172 -7.51 17.15 -0.44
CA PHE A 172 -6.53 16.30 0.20
C PHE A 172 -5.93 15.32 -0.81
N ASN A 173 -4.61 15.16 -0.78
CA ASN A 173 -3.90 14.23 -1.66
C ASN A 173 -3.83 12.84 -1.05
N GLU A 174 -3.84 12.75 0.28
CA GLU A 174 -3.59 11.51 1.00
C GLU A 174 -4.61 11.27 2.12
N MET A 175 -4.91 10.00 2.38
CA MET A 175 -5.93 9.60 3.35
C MET A 175 -5.64 10.09 4.77
N PHE A 176 -4.36 10.15 5.17
CA PHE A 176 -3.97 10.62 6.50
C PHE A 176 -4.21 12.13 6.70
N GLU A 177 -4.34 12.92 5.62
CA GLU A 177 -4.64 14.36 5.72
C GLU A 177 -6.06 14.62 6.22
N LEU A 178 -6.95 13.63 6.14
CA LEU A 178 -8.29 13.68 6.73
C LEU A 178 -8.27 13.62 8.27
N TYR A 179 -7.17 13.14 8.86
CA TYR A 179 -7.03 13.00 10.30
C TYR A 179 -6.37 14.26 10.86
N GLY A 180 -7.14 15.07 11.58
CA GLY A 180 -6.62 16.24 12.29
C GLY A 180 -5.73 15.84 13.48
N PRO A 181 -4.91 16.77 14.01
CA PRO A 181 -4.06 16.51 15.20
C PRO A 181 -4.86 16.11 16.45
N GLU A 182 -6.16 16.39 16.44
CA GLU A 182 -7.12 16.08 17.50
C GLU A 182 -7.64 14.63 17.46
N TYR A 183 -7.43 13.91 16.34
CA TYR A 183 -7.97 12.57 16.10
C TYR A 183 -6.84 11.61 15.72
N PRO A 184 -6.01 11.15 16.68
CA PRO A 184 -4.94 10.19 16.44
C PRO A 184 -5.50 8.76 16.30
N PHE A 185 -6.47 8.57 15.40
CA PHE A 185 -6.98 7.22 15.10
C PHE A 185 -6.05 6.57 14.08
N VAL A 186 -5.34 5.53 14.54
CA VAL A 186 -4.62 4.61 13.64
C VAL A 186 -5.60 3.52 13.24
N THR A 187 -6.25 3.69 12.10
CA THR A 187 -7.12 2.68 11.51
C THR A 187 -6.31 1.76 10.58
N THR A 188 -6.77 0.52 10.40
CA THR A 188 -6.05 -0.49 9.61
C THR A 188 -5.88 -0.07 8.15
N ASP A 189 -6.86 0.62 7.58
CA ASP A 189 -6.83 1.21 6.25
C ASP A 189 -5.77 2.31 6.11
N VAL A 190 -5.63 3.23 7.07
CA VAL A 190 -4.56 4.24 7.06
C VAL A 190 -3.19 3.59 7.17
N MET A 191 -3.03 2.59 8.04
CA MET A 191 -1.78 1.82 8.13
C MET A 191 -1.47 1.13 6.80
N TRP A 192 -2.46 0.49 6.19
CA TRP A 192 -2.31 -0.21 4.91
C TRP A 192 -1.97 0.75 3.77
N HIS A 193 -2.68 1.86 3.66
CA HIS A 193 -2.45 2.92 2.67
C HIS A 193 -1.04 3.49 2.78
N THR A 194 -0.65 3.87 4.00
CA THR A 194 0.69 4.39 4.29
C THR A 194 1.77 3.36 3.96
N TRP A 195 1.57 2.10 4.36
CA TRP A 195 2.48 1.00 4.03
C TRP A 195 2.62 0.82 2.51
N MET A 196 1.51 0.86 1.76
CA MET A 196 1.53 0.75 0.30
C MET A 196 2.28 1.90 -0.38
N ILE A 197 2.15 3.14 0.12
CA ILE A 197 2.92 4.29 -0.38
C ILE A 197 4.40 4.09 -0.12
N LEU A 198 4.77 3.77 1.12
CA LEU A 198 6.15 3.52 1.50
C LEU A 198 6.76 2.38 0.67
N MET A 199 5.99 1.32 0.43
CA MET A 199 6.47 0.19 -0.36
C MET A 199 6.61 0.49 -1.83
N ARG A 200 5.70 1.28 -2.42
CA ARG A 200 5.86 1.77 -3.79
C ARG A 200 7.12 2.63 -3.91
N ALA A 201 7.29 3.61 -3.02
CA ALA A 201 8.48 4.48 -3.04
C ALA A 201 9.79 3.69 -2.84
N ALA A 202 9.83 2.76 -1.88
CA ALA A 202 11.00 1.92 -1.65
C ALA A 202 11.31 1.01 -2.84
N ARG A 203 10.27 0.43 -3.48
CA ARG A 203 10.43 -0.38 -4.68
C ARG A 203 10.98 0.46 -5.82
N ASP A 204 10.38 1.61 -6.10
CA ASP A 204 10.77 2.47 -7.22
C ASP A 204 12.23 2.94 -7.06
N GLU A 205 12.64 3.28 -5.83
CA GLU A 205 14.02 3.67 -5.55
C GLU A 205 15.01 2.51 -5.69
N MET A 206 14.65 1.30 -5.24
CA MET A 206 15.46 0.10 -5.44
C MET A 206 15.56 -0.29 -6.92
N GLU A 207 14.47 -0.18 -7.67
CA GLU A 207 14.48 -0.42 -9.13
C GLU A 207 15.43 0.55 -9.82
N ARG A 208 15.35 1.85 -9.49
CA ARG A 208 16.16 2.91 -10.09
C ARG A 208 17.63 2.87 -9.68
N LEU A 209 17.92 2.70 -8.39
CA LEU A 209 19.28 2.81 -7.85
C LEU A 209 20.05 1.50 -7.87
N VAL A 210 19.38 0.35 -7.78
CA VAL A 210 20.02 -0.94 -7.60
C VAL A 210 19.83 -1.82 -8.83
N LEU A 211 18.57 -2.10 -9.20
CA LEU A 211 18.30 -3.10 -10.23
C LEU A 211 18.60 -2.60 -11.64
N ALA A 212 18.16 -1.40 -12.02
CA ALA A 212 18.38 -0.86 -13.36
C ALA A 212 19.88 -0.76 -13.72
N PRO A 213 20.78 -0.22 -12.87
CA PRO A 213 22.21 -0.21 -13.16
C PRO A 213 22.81 -1.62 -13.25
N ARG A 214 22.39 -2.55 -12.38
CA ARG A 214 22.89 -3.94 -12.39
C ARG A 214 22.45 -4.70 -13.62
N VAL A 215 21.18 -4.59 -14.01
CA VAL A 215 20.64 -5.21 -15.22
C VAL A 215 21.32 -4.62 -16.46
N LYS A 216 21.53 -3.31 -16.50
CA LYS A 216 22.28 -2.66 -17.59
C LYS A 216 23.71 -3.20 -17.70
N ALA A 217 24.43 -3.27 -16.57
CA ALA A 217 25.79 -3.79 -16.53
C ALA A 217 25.88 -5.26 -16.95
N LEU A 218 24.98 -6.11 -16.44
CA LEU A 218 24.88 -7.51 -16.85
C LEU A 218 24.61 -7.65 -18.35
N SER A 219 23.65 -6.89 -18.87
CA SER A 219 23.27 -6.92 -20.30
C SER A 219 24.44 -6.49 -21.18
N LEU A 220 25.15 -5.42 -20.80
CA LEU A 220 26.34 -4.97 -21.51
C LEU A 220 27.46 -6.03 -21.47
N GLY A 221 27.70 -6.64 -20.31
CA GLY A 221 28.69 -7.70 -20.15
C GLY A 221 28.37 -8.93 -21.00
N LEU A 222 27.11 -9.40 -20.98
CA LEU A 222 26.67 -10.54 -21.79
C LEU A 222 26.72 -10.24 -23.29
N MET A 223 26.37 -9.02 -23.70
CA MET A 223 26.50 -8.56 -25.08
C MET A 223 27.97 -8.64 -25.55
N GLN A 224 28.88 -8.04 -24.77
CA GLN A 224 30.32 -8.01 -25.09
C GLN A 224 30.93 -9.42 -25.10
N ALA A 225 30.60 -10.23 -24.10
CA ALA A 225 31.13 -11.58 -23.99
C ALA A 225 30.57 -12.52 -25.07
N SER A 226 29.32 -12.33 -25.51
CA SER A 226 28.79 -13.03 -26.68
C SER A 226 29.63 -12.73 -27.93
N LEU A 227 29.96 -11.46 -28.18
CA LEU A 227 30.79 -11.08 -29.33
C LEU A 227 32.23 -11.64 -29.30
N LYS A 228 32.75 -11.99 -28.12
CA LYS A 228 34.08 -12.61 -27.97
C LYS A 228 34.08 -14.11 -28.24
N GLN A 229 32.92 -14.75 -28.37
CA GLN A 229 32.85 -16.19 -28.61
C GLN A 229 33.55 -16.53 -29.94
N PRO A 230 34.35 -17.61 -29.99
CA PRO A 230 35.11 -17.95 -31.18
C PRO A 230 34.17 -18.28 -32.34
N ALA A 231 34.22 -17.48 -33.40
CA ALA A 231 33.59 -17.81 -34.67
C ALA A 231 34.48 -18.82 -35.41
N THR A 232 34.26 -20.13 -35.22
CA THR A 232 34.97 -21.14 -36.01
C THR A 232 34.32 -21.32 -37.38
N GLN A 233 35.14 -21.34 -38.45
CA GLN A 233 34.71 -21.44 -39.85
C GLN A 233 33.92 -22.70 -40.18
N GLU A 234 34.02 -23.77 -39.37
CA GLU A 234 33.37 -25.05 -39.62
C GLU A 234 31.85 -25.07 -39.29
N THR A 235 31.31 -24.02 -38.65
CA THR A 235 29.88 -23.92 -38.32
C THR A 235 29.36 -22.48 -38.48
N GLY A 236 29.24 -22.01 -39.71
CA GLY A 236 28.75 -20.65 -40.04
C GLY A 236 27.41 -20.27 -39.38
N ASP A 237 26.58 -21.26 -39.03
CA ASP A 237 25.34 -21.06 -38.27
C ASP A 237 25.58 -20.46 -36.87
N ILE A 238 26.67 -20.84 -36.18
CA ILE A 238 26.96 -20.38 -34.82
C ILE A 238 27.29 -18.89 -34.79
N THR A 239 28.09 -18.39 -35.74
CA THR A 239 28.42 -16.97 -35.83
C THR A 239 27.18 -16.09 -35.95
N ASN A 240 26.20 -16.55 -36.73
CA ASN A 240 24.92 -15.85 -36.85
C ASN A 240 24.16 -15.83 -35.51
N LEU A 241 24.06 -16.97 -34.83
CA LEU A 241 23.38 -17.08 -33.54
C LEU A 241 24.04 -16.21 -32.45
N VAL A 242 25.37 -16.12 -32.46
CA VAL A 242 26.13 -15.24 -31.56
C VAL A 242 25.79 -13.76 -31.78
N GLN A 243 25.73 -13.31 -33.04
CA GLN A 243 25.34 -11.93 -33.35
C GLN A 243 23.90 -11.63 -32.94
N VAL A 244 22.99 -12.59 -33.11
CA VAL A 244 21.60 -12.45 -32.66
C VAL A 244 21.52 -12.39 -31.13
N ASN A 245 22.31 -13.19 -30.39
CA ASN A 245 22.40 -13.09 -28.93
C ASN A 245 22.98 -11.75 -28.47
N ALA A 246 24.01 -11.24 -29.15
CA ALA A 246 24.54 -9.90 -28.87
C ALA A 246 23.47 -8.83 -29.10
N ALA A 247 22.69 -8.93 -30.20
CA ALA A 247 21.57 -8.03 -30.47
C ALA A 247 20.47 -8.12 -29.38
N PHE A 248 20.17 -9.33 -28.91
CA PHE A 248 19.21 -9.56 -27.84
C PHE A 248 19.61 -8.83 -26.54
N PHE A 249 20.87 -8.90 -26.13
CA PHE A 249 21.36 -8.20 -24.94
C PHE A 249 21.55 -6.69 -25.14
N ALA A 250 21.75 -6.24 -26.39
CA ALA A 250 21.82 -4.82 -26.72
C ALA A 250 20.47 -4.10 -26.51
N VAL A 251 19.33 -4.79 -26.66
CA VAL A 251 18.00 -4.19 -26.50
C VAL A 251 17.79 -3.63 -25.08
N PRO A 252 17.96 -4.40 -23.98
CA PRO A 252 17.88 -3.86 -22.61
C PRO A 252 18.91 -2.76 -22.33
N VAL A 253 20.11 -2.85 -22.90
CA VAL A 253 21.11 -1.76 -22.78
C VAL A 253 20.56 -0.47 -23.39
N GLY A 254 19.96 -0.53 -24.58
CA GLY A 254 19.34 0.62 -25.23
C GLY A 254 18.15 1.19 -24.45
N LEU A 255 17.30 0.34 -23.89
CA LEU A 255 16.17 0.77 -23.05
C LEU A 255 16.64 1.47 -21.76
N LEU A 256 17.69 0.94 -21.12
CA LEU A 256 18.24 1.47 -19.87
C LEU A 256 19.27 2.60 -20.08
N SER A 257 19.50 3.02 -21.32
CA SER A 257 20.41 4.13 -21.65
C SER A 257 19.68 5.42 -22.04
N GLY A 258 18.34 5.42 -22.02
CA GLY A 258 17.54 6.60 -22.34
C GLY A 258 17.77 7.06 -23.78
N ASP A 259 18.27 8.28 -23.92
CA ASP A 259 18.52 8.93 -25.21
C ASP A 259 19.87 8.54 -25.86
N ALA A 260 20.74 7.85 -25.12
CA ALA A 260 21.99 7.37 -25.70
C ALA A 260 21.71 6.32 -26.77
N THR A 261 22.27 6.51 -27.96
CA THR A 261 22.11 5.58 -29.07
C THR A 261 22.97 4.34 -28.85
N LEU A 262 22.58 3.21 -29.45
CA LEU A 262 23.41 2.00 -29.44
C LEU A 262 24.81 2.23 -30.05
N ASP A 263 24.99 3.31 -30.81
CA ASP A 263 26.26 3.71 -31.42
C ASP A 263 27.26 4.30 -30.44
N SER A 264 26.79 4.84 -29.31
CA SER A 264 27.67 5.39 -28.27
C SER A 264 28.11 4.33 -27.25
N LEU A 265 27.87 3.05 -27.52
CA LEU A 265 28.26 1.98 -26.62
C LEU A 265 29.78 1.77 -26.62
N PRO A 266 30.37 1.34 -25.49
CA PRO A 266 31.82 1.12 -25.39
C PRO A 266 32.37 0.08 -26.38
N VAL A 267 31.50 -0.81 -26.88
CA VAL A 267 31.84 -1.86 -27.85
C VAL A 267 30.89 -1.75 -29.02
N LEU A 268 31.47 -1.64 -30.22
CA LEU A 268 30.73 -1.56 -31.47
C LEU A 268 30.08 -2.91 -31.78
N LEU A 269 28.76 -2.90 -31.95
CA LEU A 269 28.02 -4.05 -32.46
C LEU A 269 28.32 -4.24 -33.96
N PRO A 270 28.46 -5.49 -34.45
CA PRO A 270 28.43 -5.77 -35.88
C PRO A 270 27.15 -5.21 -36.52
N GLU A 271 27.24 -4.77 -37.77
CA GLU A 271 26.13 -4.09 -38.49
C GLU A 271 24.80 -4.86 -38.40
N LYS A 272 24.85 -6.17 -38.60
CA LYS A 272 23.68 -7.05 -38.46
C LYS A 272 23.09 -7.00 -37.06
N ALA A 273 23.90 -7.19 -36.02
CA ALA A 273 23.44 -7.19 -34.63
C ALA A 273 22.85 -5.83 -34.24
N LEU A 274 23.48 -4.74 -34.68
CA LEU A 274 23.00 -3.37 -34.48
C LEU A 274 21.65 -3.15 -35.15
N ALA A 275 21.48 -3.59 -36.41
CA ALA A 275 20.22 -3.46 -37.14
C ALA A 275 19.07 -4.22 -36.46
N LEU A 276 19.33 -5.45 -35.99
CA LEU A 276 18.33 -6.24 -35.27
C LEU A 276 17.93 -5.56 -33.95
N ALA A 277 18.91 -5.10 -33.17
CA ALA A 277 18.66 -4.44 -31.88
C ALA A 277 17.90 -3.11 -32.05
N ARG A 278 18.27 -2.29 -33.05
CA ARG A 278 17.56 -1.04 -33.37
C ARG A 278 16.12 -1.31 -33.79
N GLY A 279 15.92 -2.27 -34.70
CA GLY A 279 14.59 -2.63 -35.17
C GLY A 279 13.69 -3.13 -34.04
N GLU A 280 14.24 -3.87 -33.08
CA GLU A 280 13.49 -4.31 -31.90
C GLU A 280 13.15 -3.14 -30.96
N LEU A 281 14.12 -2.25 -30.69
CA LEU A 281 13.91 -1.06 -29.87
C LEU A 281 12.84 -0.14 -30.45
N GLU A 282 12.80 0.04 -31.77
CA GLU A 282 11.76 0.82 -32.44
C GLU A 282 10.37 0.25 -32.19
N LYS A 283 10.19 -1.07 -32.31
CA LYS A 283 8.91 -1.72 -32.02
C LYS A 283 8.51 -1.57 -30.56
N ILE A 284 9.45 -1.81 -29.64
CA ILE A 284 9.24 -1.64 -28.20
C ILE A 284 8.85 -0.20 -27.84
N ARG A 285 9.45 0.81 -28.47
CA ARG A 285 9.15 2.23 -28.22
C ARG A 285 7.82 2.67 -28.83
N LYS A 286 7.41 2.07 -29.95
CA LYS A 286 6.08 2.28 -30.56
C LYS A 286 4.95 1.76 -29.66
N ARG A 287 5.15 0.60 -29.01
CA ARG A 287 4.20 0.02 -28.04
C ARG A 287 2.86 -0.38 -28.65
N GLU A 288 2.88 -0.80 -29.91
CA GLU A 288 1.67 -1.01 -30.70
C GLU A 288 1.58 -2.43 -31.26
N GLY A 289 0.44 -3.06 -30.98
CA GLY A 289 0.00 -4.29 -31.63
C GLY A 289 0.86 -5.53 -31.36
N ILE A 290 0.57 -6.57 -32.14
CA ILE A 290 1.32 -7.82 -32.18
C ILE A 290 2.10 -7.84 -33.49
N ASP A 291 3.41 -8.06 -33.42
CA ASP A 291 4.29 -8.11 -34.59
C ASP A 291 5.44 -9.10 -34.35
N SER A 292 6.13 -9.53 -35.40
CA SER A 292 7.28 -10.44 -35.31
C SER A 292 8.48 -9.74 -34.67
N SER A 293 9.09 -10.37 -33.68
CA SER A 293 10.34 -9.88 -33.10
C SER A 293 11.47 -9.90 -34.14
N ARG A 294 12.33 -8.88 -34.10
CA ARG A 294 13.53 -8.77 -34.92
C ARG A 294 14.67 -9.64 -34.36
N VAL A 295 14.71 -9.85 -33.04
CA VAL A 295 15.79 -10.58 -32.37
C VAL A 295 15.43 -12.05 -32.09
N LEU A 296 14.15 -12.36 -31.91
CA LEU A 296 13.67 -13.72 -31.74
C LEU A 296 12.69 -14.09 -32.87
N ASP A 297 12.72 -15.34 -33.31
CA ASP A 297 11.80 -15.85 -34.32
C ASP A 297 10.45 -16.20 -33.67
N ARG A 298 9.67 -15.17 -33.33
CA ARG A 298 8.34 -15.28 -32.67
C ARG A 298 7.51 -14.01 -32.86
N LEU A 299 6.21 -14.10 -32.59
CA LEU A 299 5.36 -12.94 -32.38
C LEU A 299 5.53 -12.39 -30.95
N GLU A 300 5.42 -11.08 -30.81
CA GLU A 300 5.39 -10.39 -29.52
C GLU A 300 4.28 -9.34 -29.47
N ASP A 301 3.65 -9.20 -28.30
CA ASP A 301 2.63 -8.19 -28.02
C ASP A 301 3.31 -6.93 -27.47
N TYR A 302 3.60 -5.97 -28.35
CA TYR A 302 4.32 -4.76 -27.99
C TYR A 302 3.50 -3.80 -27.13
N THR A 303 2.18 -3.99 -27.02
CA THR A 303 1.33 -3.20 -26.10
C THR A 303 1.70 -3.39 -24.63
N ARG A 304 2.37 -4.50 -24.29
CA ARG A 304 2.82 -4.81 -22.93
C ARG A 304 3.97 -3.93 -22.45
N TYR A 305 4.63 -3.22 -23.36
CA TYR A 305 5.74 -2.33 -23.05
C TYR A 305 5.29 -0.92 -22.66
N GLU A 306 3.97 -0.64 -22.70
CA GLU A 306 3.42 0.59 -22.13
C GLU A 306 3.67 0.61 -20.61
N PRO A 307 4.43 1.60 -20.09
CA PRO A 307 4.66 1.71 -18.66
C PRO A 307 3.40 2.15 -17.91
N PRO A 308 3.29 1.81 -16.62
CA PRO A 308 2.20 2.30 -15.78
C PRO A 308 2.28 3.82 -15.63
N GLY A 309 1.24 4.53 -16.07
CA GLY A 309 1.19 6.00 -16.11
C GLY A 309 1.37 6.53 -17.53
N ALA A 310 0.35 7.25 -18.02
CA ALA A 310 0.31 7.74 -19.39
C ALA A 310 1.55 8.60 -19.72
N GLY A 311 2.29 8.20 -20.75
CA GLY A 311 3.44 8.96 -21.26
C GLY A 311 4.75 8.77 -20.50
N ALA A 312 4.83 7.84 -19.54
CA ALA A 312 6.10 7.53 -18.87
C ALA A 312 7.14 6.92 -19.85
N PRO A 313 8.45 7.11 -19.63
CA PRO A 313 9.49 6.48 -20.45
C PRO A 313 9.49 4.96 -20.30
N VAL A 314 9.67 4.23 -21.41
CA VAL A 314 9.70 2.76 -21.43
C VAL A 314 10.81 2.19 -20.53
N GLY A 315 12.02 2.76 -20.61
CA GLY A 315 13.12 2.59 -19.65
C GLY A 315 13.25 1.22 -18.99
N TRP A 316 13.20 1.23 -17.65
CA TRP A 316 13.27 0.05 -16.79
C TRP A 316 12.13 -0.95 -17.02
N HIS A 317 10.88 -0.46 -17.10
CA HIS A 317 9.70 -1.30 -17.32
C HIS A 317 9.84 -2.13 -18.59
N GLY A 318 10.27 -1.52 -19.70
CA GLY A 318 10.47 -2.22 -20.96
C GLY A 318 11.62 -3.22 -20.91
N ALA A 319 12.73 -2.92 -20.21
CA ALA A 319 13.83 -3.87 -20.06
C ALA A 319 13.41 -5.12 -19.28
N MET A 320 12.66 -4.93 -18.19
CA MET A 320 12.12 -6.05 -17.40
C MET A 320 11.02 -6.80 -18.13
N THR A 321 10.16 -6.10 -18.86
CA THR A 321 9.14 -6.70 -19.74
C THR A 321 9.80 -7.55 -20.82
N PHE A 322 10.86 -7.04 -21.44
CA PHE A 322 11.64 -7.78 -22.42
C PHE A 322 12.24 -9.06 -21.85
N TYR A 323 12.99 -8.98 -20.75
CA TYR A 323 13.59 -10.18 -20.14
C TYR A 323 12.59 -11.15 -19.51
N GLY A 324 11.44 -10.64 -19.07
CA GLY A 324 10.36 -11.45 -18.54
C GLY A 324 9.54 -12.13 -19.62
N ARG A 325 9.45 -11.59 -20.85
CA ARG A 325 8.56 -12.16 -21.89
C ARG A 325 9.31 -12.89 -22.99
N MET A 326 10.47 -12.39 -23.39
CA MET A 326 11.25 -12.97 -24.48
C MET A 326 11.91 -14.28 -24.04
N SER A 327 11.34 -15.40 -24.51
CA SER A 327 11.82 -16.75 -24.23
C SER A 327 12.64 -17.36 -25.37
N PHE A 328 13.71 -18.05 -25.00
CA PHE A 328 14.37 -19.03 -25.88
C PHE A 328 13.64 -20.36 -25.73
N ARG A 329 12.59 -20.54 -26.53
CA ARG A 329 11.68 -21.69 -26.44
C ARG A 329 12.39 -23.02 -26.67
N LEU A 330 12.00 -24.02 -25.90
CA LEU A 330 12.59 -25.34 -25.93
C LEU A 330 12.16 -26.18 -27.16
N ASP A 331 11.07 -25.78 -27.83
CA ASP A 331 10.58 -26.42 -29.06
C ASP A 331 11.36 -25.97 -30.32
N SER A 332 12.17 -24.93 -30.23
CA SER A 332 13.03 -24.42 -31.31
C SER A 332 14.49 -24.82 -31.12
N ASP A 333 15.06 -25.51 -32.10
CA ASP A 333 16.49 -25.84 -32.15
C ASP A 333 17.35 -24.59 -32.09
N ALA A 334 17.01 -23.57 -32.89
CA ALA A 334 17.75 -22.32 -32.94
C ALA A 334 17.69 -21.57 -31.60
N ALA A 335 16.55 -21.59 -30.91
CA ALA A 335 16.43 -20.99 -29.58
C ALA A 335 17.23 -21.78 -28.53
N THR A 336 17.18 -23.11 -28.56
CA THR A 336 17.95 -23.96 -27.64
C THR A 336 19.45 -23.79 -27.85
N LYS A 337 19.93 -23.77 -29.11
CA LYS A 337 21.32 -23.47 -29.44
C LYS A 337 21.76 -22.12 -28.89
N ARG A 338 20.93 -21.09 -29.04
CA ARG A 338 21.20 -19.75 -28.48
C ARG A 338 21.28 -19.74 -26.97
N ALA A 339 20.39 -20.45 -26.27
CA ALA A 339 20.43 -20.60 -24.82
C ALA A 339 21.74 -21.25 -24.37
N ILE A 340 22.17 -22.32 -25.04
CA ILE A 340 23.45 -23.00 -24.78
C ILE A 340 24.65 -22.06 -25.03
N LEU A 341 24.61 -21.25 -26.10
CA LEU A 341 25.67 -20.26 -26.36
C LEU A 341 25.75 -19.22 -25.23
N ILE A 342 24.61 -18.77 -24.69
CA ILE A 342 24.58 -17.88 -23.51
C ILE A 342 25.21 -18.57 -22.29
N LEU A 343 24.90 -19.85 -22.05
CA LEU A 343 25.54 -20.60 -20.97
C LEU A 343 27.05 -20.69 -21.15
N SER A 344 27.54 -20.93 -22.37
CA SER A 344 28.97 -21.00 -22.63
C SER A 344 29.70 -19.68 -22.34
N VAL A 345 29.03 -18.53 -22.56
CA VAL A 345 29.51 -17.21 -22.14
C VAL A 345 29.61 -17.14 -20.62
N MET A 346 28.59 -17.62 -19.90
CA MET A 346 28.59 -17.63 -18.43
C MET A 346 29.69 -18.52 -17.85
N GLU A 347 29.99 -19.66 -18.49
CA GLU A 347 31.13 -20.50 -18.08
C GLU A 347 32.49 -19.84 -18.37
N ALA A 348 32.58 -19.01 -19.41
CA ALA A 348 33.81 -18.28 -19.73
C ALA A 348 34.03 -17.08 -18.79
N GLU A 349 32.94 -16.45 -18.34
CA GLU A 349 32.94 -15.23 -17.54
C GLU A 349 32.14 -15.43 -16.23
N PRO A 350 32.72 -16.10 -15.21
CA PRO A 350 32.01 -16.46 -13.97
C PRO A 350 31.42 -15.26 -13.21
N ASP A 351 32.02 -14.08 -13.36
CA ASP A 351 31.51 -12.86 -12.72
C ASP A 351 30.18 -12.38 -13.32
N LEU A 352 29.91 -12.63 -14.61
CA LEU A 352 28.59 -12.36 -15.20
C LEU A 352 27.53 -13.29 -14.63
N HIS A 353 27.88 -14.57 -14.39
CA HIS A 353 26.98 -15.52 -13.73
C HIS A 353 26.69 -15.10 -12.29
N ARG A 354 27.70 -14.62 -11.55
CA ARG A 354 27.54 -14.08 -10.21
C ARG A 354 26.61 -12.85 -10.19
N GLN A 355 26.82 -11.90 -11.11
CA GLN A 355 25.98 -10.72 -11.24
C GLN A 355 24.51 -11.09 -11.54
N TRP A 356 24.30 -12.05 -12.45
CA TRP A 356 22.96 -12.57 -12.71
C TRP A 356 22.33 -13.18 -11.46
N LYS A 357 23.06 -14.03 -10.71
CA LYS A 357 22.58 -14.62 -9.46
C LYS A 357 22.21 -13.58 -8.41
N GLU A 358 22.97 -12.49 -8.31
CA GLU A 358 22.65 -11.40 -7.38
C GLU A 358 21.34 -10.71 -7.74
N ILE A 359 21.12 -10.42 -9.03
CA ILE A 359 19.87 -9.84 -9.53
C ILE A 359 18.71 -10.82 -9.30
N ASP A 360 18.87 -12.08 -9.69
CA ASP A 360 17.86 -13.13 -9.53
C ASP A 360 17.47 -13.32 -8.05
N ARG A 361 18.45 -13.29 -7.13
CA ARG A 361 18.21 -13.35 -5.68
C ARG A 361 17.38 -12.18 -5.17
N ILE A 362 17.67 -10.95 -5.62
CA ILE A 362 16.90 -9.77 -5.24
C ILE A 362 15.47 -9.90 -5.77
N LEU A 363 15.31 -10.24 -7.05
CA LEU A 363 13.99 -10.44 -7.67
C LEU A 363 13.19 -11.56 -6.99
N LYS A 364 13.83 -12.65 -6.56
CA LYS A 364 13.21 -13.71 -5.78
C LYS A 364 12.70 -13.22 -4.42
N GLY A 365 13.48 -12.40 -3.73
CA GLY A 365 13.08 -11.81 -2.45
C GLY A 365 11.87 -10.87 -2.57
N LEU A 366 11.69 -10.24 -3.73
CA LEU A 366 10.63 -9.25 -3.97
C LEU A 366 9.36 -9.86 -4.56
N PHE A 367 9.53 -10.74 -5.55
CA PHE A 367 8.45 -11.20 -6.43
C PHE A 367 8.25 -12.72 -6.39
N GLY A 368 9.08 -13.46 -5.64
CA GLY A 368 9.04 -14.92 -5.55
C GLY A 368 9.85 -15.63 -6.64
N GLU A 369 9.74 -16.96 -6.63
CA GLU A 369 10.48 -17.85 -7.54
C GLU A 369 10.02 -17.71 -9.01
N PRO A 370 10.94 -17.85 -9.99
CA PRO A 370 10.60 -17.97 -11.40
C PRO A 370 9.63 -19.13 -11.64
N ASP A 371 8.71 -18.92 -12.56
CA ASP A 371 7.86 -19.96 -13.11
C ASP A 371 8.49 -20.62 -14.36
N ASP A 372 9.33 -19.88 -15.08
CA ASP A 372 10.10 -20.36 -16.25
C ASP A 372 11.42 -21.03 -15.85
N PHE A 373 12.00 -21.80 -16.77
CA PHE A 373 13.36 -22.31 -16.60
C PHE A 373 14.38 -21.18 -16.50
N THR A 374 15.24 -21.29 -15.48
CA THR A 374 16.30 -20.33 -15.20
C THR A 374 17.59 -20.69 -15.94
N LEU A 375 18.55 -19.76 -15.93
CA LEU A 375 19.90 -20.05 -16.39
C LEU A 375 20.56 -21.18 -15.61
N ASP A 376 20.29 -21.31 -14.31
CA ASP A 376 20.82 -22.40 -13.50
C ASP A 376 20.18 -23.76 -13.87
N ASP A 377 18.90 -23.80 -14.26
CA ASP A 377 18.25 -25.02 -14.74
C ASP A 377 18.90 -25.54 -16.03
N TYR A 378 19.07 -24.63 -16.98
CA TYR A 378 19.74 -24.86 -18.25
C TYR A 378 21.20 -25.25 -18.05
N ARG A 379 21.91 -24.56 -17.14
CA ARG A 379 23.30 -24.87 -16.77
C ARG A 379 23.43 -26.27 -16.21
N ALA A 380 22.57 -26.66 -15.27
CA ALA A 380 22.60 -28.00 -14.69
C ALA A 380 22.36 -29.10 -15.74
N SER A 381 21.45 -28.85 -16.69
CA SER A 381 21.18 -29.76 -17.81
C SER A 381 22.40 -29.87 -18.74
N ALA A 382 22.91 -28.73 -19.21
CA ALA A 382 24.07 -28.66 -20.10
C ALA A 382 25.32 -29.27 -19.48
N HIS A 383 25.56 -29.06 -18.19
CA HIS A 383 26.69 -29.65 -17.45
C HIS A 383 26.61 -31.17 -17.42
N ARG A 384 25.42 -31.72 -17.17
CA ARG A 384 25.19 -33.17 -17.15
C ARG A 384 25.49 -33.78 -18.52
N VAL A 385 24.97 -33.18 -19.58
CA VAL A 385 25.17 -33.66 -20.96
C VAL A 385 26.63 -33.49 -21.40
N ALA A 386 27.26 -32.36 -21.11
CA ALA A 386 28.67 -32.11 -21.43
C ALA A 386 29.60 -33.10 -20.70
N LEU A 387 29.35 -33.37 -19.42
CA LEU A 387 30.12 -34.35 -18.65
C LEU A 387 29.95 -35.76 -19.21
N ALA A 388 28.72 -36.17 -19.53
CA ALA A 388 28.44 -37.49 -20.09
C ALA A 388 29.04 -37.69 -21.48
N ARG A 389 29.06 -36.65 -22.32
CA ARG A 389 29.45 -36.75 -23.73
C ARG A 389 30.90 -36.38 -24.02
N TYR A 390 31.47 -35.45 -23.25
CA TYR A 390 32.82 -34.92 -23.46
C TYR A 390 33.74 -35.10 -22.24
N GLY A 391 33.26 -35.67 -21.14
CA GLY A 391 34.07 -36.01 -19.96
C GLY A 391 34.54 -34.82 -19.12
N SER A 392 34.15 -33.59 -19.46
CA SER A 392 34.51 -32.37 -18.73
C SER A 392 33.47 -31.27 -18.93
N VAL A 393 33.47 -30.31 -18.01
CA VAL A 393 32.61 -29.13 -18.07
C VAL A 393 33.48 -27.88 -18.13
N THR A 394 33.53 -27.29 -19.31
CA THR A 394 34.23 -26.05 -19.66
C THR A 394 33.37 -25.23 -20.63
N SER A 395 33.67 -23.94 -20.79
CA SER A 395 33.00 -23.09 -21.79
C SER A 395 33.02 -23.71 -23.19
N ALA A 396 34.16 -24.26 -23.63
CA ALA A 396 34.30 -24.91 -24.93
C ALA A 396 33.41 -26.15 -25.07
N THR A 397 33.36 -27.03 -24.05
CA THR A 397 32.50 -28.21 -24.09
C THR A 397 31.02 -27.87 -24.04
N VAL A 398 30.62 -26.81 -23.33
CA VAL A 398 29.23 -26.33 -23.32
C VAL A 398 28.87 -25.74 -24.67
N MET A 399 29.75 -24.93 -25.26
CA MET A 399 29.55 -24.38 -26.60
C MET A 399 29.39 -25.48 -27.66
N ARG A 400 30.16 -26.58 -27.56
CA ARG A 400 30.06 -27.74 -28.46
C ARG A 400 28.68 -28.39 -28.47
N LEU A 401 27.92 -28.34 -27.37
CA LEU A 401 26.56 -28.88 -27.32
C LEU A 401 25.64 -28.22 -28.37
N ALA A 402 25.86 -26.94 -28.71
CA ALA A 402 25.05 -26.24 -29.71
C ALA A 402 25.30 -26.74 -31.14
N GLY A 403 26.46 -27.35 -31.39
CA GLY A 403 26.84 -27.92 -32.68
C GLY A 403 26.61 -29.43 -32.80
N ASP A 404 26.22 -30.10 -31.71
CA ASP A 404 26.06 -31.55 -31.62
C ASP A 404 24.57 -31.91 -31.50
N PRO A 405 23.93 -32.45 -32.56
CA PRO A 405 22.48 -32.69 -32.58
C PRO A 405 21.99 -33.61 -31.46
N GLU A 406 22.74 -34.67 -31.13
CA GLU A 406 22.37 -35.60 -30.07
C GLU A 406 22.49 -34.95 -28.69
N ALA A 407 23.52 -34.13 -28.49
CA ALA A 407 23.72 -33.41 -27.22
C ALA A 407 22.66 -32.31 -27.02
N LEU A 408 22.29 -31.63 -28.10
CA LEU A 408 21.20 -30.65 -28.11
C LEU A 408 19.88 -31.33 -27.74
N GLN A 409 19.59 -32.48 -28.37
CA GLN A 409 18.37 -33.24 -28.09
C GLN A 409 18.33 -33.76 -26.65
N ALA A 410 19.43 -34.32 -26.14
CA ALA A 410 19.52 -34.78 -24.76
C ALA A 410 19.29 -33.65 -23.74
N THR A 411 19.80 -32.44 -24.03
CA THR A 411 19.56 -31.25 -23.20
C THR A 411 18.08 -30.87 -23.19
N ARG A 412 17.41 -30.94 -24.35
CA ARG A 412 15.98 -30.64 -24.45
C ARG A 412 15.11 -31.65 -23.74
N GLU A 413 15.44 -32.92 -23.83
CA GLU A 413 14.73 -34.01 -23.14
C GLU A 413 14.85 -33.88 -21.62
N ASP A 414 16.05 -33.61 -21.09
CA ASP A 414 16.23 -33.38 -19.66
C ASP A 414 15.42 -32.17 -19.17
N LEU A 415 15.38 -31.07 -19.92
CA LEU A 415 14.58 -29.89 -19.56
C LEU A 415 13.07 -30.15 -19.69
N ASN A 416 12.61 -30.82 -20.74
CA ASN A 416 11.20 -31.19 -20.92
C ASN A 416 10.69 -32.16 -19.86
N SER A 417 11.58 -32.91 -19.19
CA SER A 417 11.19 -33.79 -18.08
C SER A 417 10.87 -33.04 -16.78
N ARG A 418 11.16 -31.73 -16.71
CA ARG A 418 10.93 -30.89 -15.53
C ARG A 418 9.54 -30.25 -15.55
N PRO A 419 9.03 -29.76 -14.41
CA PRO A 419 7.77 -29.05 -14.37
C PRO A 419 7.76 -27.87 -15.35
N HIS A 420 6.74 -27.82 -16.20
CA HIS A 420 6.55 -26.74 -17.17
C HIS A 420 6.05 -25.45 -16.50
N PRO A 421 6.31 -24.28 -17.11
CA PRO A 421 5.74 -23.02 -16.64
C PRO A 421 4.21 -23.06 -16.67
N ARG A 422 3.59 -22.47 -15.65
CA ARG A 422 2.14 -22.30 -15.48
C ARG A 422 1.64 -21.06 -16.21
N ILE A 423 2.46 -20.01 -16.33
CA ILE A 423 2.06 -18.71 -16.87
C ILE A 423 2.08 -18.74 -18.41
N ALA A 424 0.93 -18.49 -19.04
CA ALA A 424 0.79 -18.31 -20.48
C ALA A 424 1.07 -16.87 -20.91
N THR A 425 2.20 -16.63 -21.57
CA THR A 425 2.58 -15.29 -22.05
C THR A 425 3.10 -15.23 -23.47
N ASP A 426 3.35 -16.40 -24.09
CA ASP A 426 3.82 -16.47 -25.46
C ASP A 426 2.65 -16.29 -26.41
N VAL A 427 2.86 -15.49 -27.47
CA VAL A 427 1.83 -15.26 -28.49
C VAL A 427 2.04 -16.27 -29.61
N MET A 428 1.02 -17.12 -29.82
CA MET A 428 0.98 -18.22 -30.78
C MET A 428 -0.27 -18.08 -31.64
N ASP A 429 -0.10 -17.77 -32.92
CA ASP A 429 -1.21 -17.60 -33.88
C ASP A 429 -2.34 -16.67 -33.36
N GLY A 430 -1.95 -15.59 -32.66
CA GLY A 430 -2.88 -14.62 -32.05
C GLY A 430 -3.49 -15.05 -30.70
N SER A 431 -3.22 -16.27 -30.23
CA SER A 431 -3.63 -16.79 -28.92
C SER A 431 -2.45 -16.82 -27.93
N ARG A 432 -2.74 -16.89 -26.61
CA ARG A 432 -1.69 -17.04 -25.60
C ARG A 432 -1.40 -18.53 -25.36
N GLY A 433 -0.12 -18.89 -25.38
CA GLY A 433 0.36 -20.25 -25.17
C GLY A 433 1.30 -20.37 -23.96
N ARG A 434 1.42 -21.60 -23.46
CA ARG A 434 2.45 -22.01 -22.49
C ARG A 434 3.55 -22.72 -23.27
N GLN A 435 4.75 -22.16 -23.30
CA GLN A 435 5.90 -22.80 -23.93
C GLN A 435 7.09 -22.77 -22.97
N PRO A 436 7.65 -23.94 -22.60
CA PRO A 436 8.86 -23.97 -21.79
C PRO A 436 10.02 -23.35 -22.56
N GLY A 437 10.90 -22.65 -21.86
CA GLY A 437 12.07 -22.04 -22.45
C GLY A 437 12.87 -21.26 -21.44
N LEU A 438 14.08 -20.87 -21.84
CA LEU A 438 14.92 -20.01 -21.04
C LEU A 438 14.39 -18.58 -21.11
N ARG A 439 14.19 -17.97 -19.95
CA ARG A 439 14.04 -16.51 -19.83
C ARG A 439 15.12 -15.98 -18.89
N ILE A 440 15.84 -14.93 -19.30
CA ILE A 440 17.01 -14.42 -18.55
C ILE A 440 16.60 -13.99 -17.13
N LEU A 441 15.49 -13.27 -16.99
CA LEU A 441 14.88 -12.89 -15.71
C LEU A 441 13.42 -13.35 -15.72
N GLY A 442 13.22 -14.68 -15.78
CA GLY A 442 11.92 -15.30 -16.04
C GLY A 442 10.74 -14.78 -15.22
N GLN A 443 9.53 -14.98 -15.75
CA GLN A 443 8.30 -14.50 -15.14
C GLN A 443 8.11 -15.10 -13.76
N ARG A 444 7.55 -14.29 -12.86
CA ARG A 444 7.27 -14.68 -11.50
C ARG A 444 5.79 -14.96 -11.37
N TYR A 445 5.49 -16.16 -10.87
CA TYR A 445 4.13 -16.53 -10.59
C TYR A 445 3.66 -15.83 -9.31
N THR A 446 2.57 -15.09 -9.44
CA THR A 446 1.83 -14.55 -8.29
C THR A 446 0.40 -15.06 -8.37
N ARG A 447 -0.25 -15.31 -7.23
CA ARG A 447 -1.65 -15.75 -7.19
C ARG A 447 -2.59 -14.85 -8.00
N PRO A 448 -2.48 -13.50 -7.95
CA PRO A 448 -3.29 -12.64 -8.79
C PRO A 448 -3.13 -12.90 -10.29
N ILE A 449 -1.90 -13.18 -10.76
CA ILE A 449 -1.65 -13.52 -12.17
C ILE A 449 -2.35 -14.82 -12.54
N GLU A 450 -2.34 -15.83 -11.67
CA GLU A 450 -3.07 -17.08 -11.91
C GLU A 450 -4.58 -16.84 -12.05
N PHE A 451 -5.19 -16.08 -11.13
CA PHE A 451 -6.60 -15.76 -11.21
C PHE A 451 -6.94 -15.01 -12.51
N LEU A 452 -6.15 -14.00 -12.87
CA LEU A 452 -6.33 -13.26 -14.12
C LEU A 452 -6.19 -14.15 -15.35
N GLN A 453 -5.31 -15.14 -15.32
CA GLN A 453 -5.17 -16.08 -16.44
C GLN A 453 -6.35 -17.03 -16.56
N ARG A 454 -6.90 -17.53 -15.44
CA ARG A 454 -8.10 -18.38 -15.45
C ARG A 454 -9.35 -17.70 -15.98
N GLU A 455 -9.43 -16.37 -15.86
CA GLU A 455 -10.55 -15.58 -16.42
C GLU A 455 -10.34 -15.21 -17.90
N LEU A 456 -9.12 -15.39 -18.43
CA LEU A 456 -8.75 -15.09 -19.82
C LEU A 456 -8.65 -16.33 -20.71
N ASP A 457 -8.44 -17.51 -20.10
CA ASP A 457 -8.56 -18.84 -20.71
C ASP A 457 -10.02 -19.32 -20.65
#